data_AF-A0A9D2C075-F1
#
_entry.id   AF-A0A9D2C075-F1
#
_cell.length_a   1.000
_cell.length_b   1.000
_cell.length_c   1.000
_cell.angle_alpha   90.00
_cell.angle_beta   90.00
_cell.angle_gamma   90.00
#
_symmetry.space_group_name_H-M   'P 1'
#
loop_
_entity.id
_entity.type
_entity.pdbx_description
1 polymer ?
#
loop_
_entity_poly.entity_id
_entity_poly.type
_entity_poly.pdbx_seq_one_letter_code
_entity_poly.pdbx_strand_id
1 'polypeptide(L)'
;EAASESEAASSEAAVSEAASEEAASEDATAEEAAPAAVMTYDEYMAAAVDDAVTIESYVQAKQSYYAEQGTATVYLQGEDGAYFAYDMACTQEEYDQMTEGTKIRVSGYKAEWSGEVEIMDGQLEEIIAGDTYVAEPVDVTELLGTDELESRQNQKVTFTGLTIAPSTIEGDETEYAFLYNYDGSGTQGDDVYFNVEYNGETYQFLVESYLCDSSTDVYKAVEALEIGQTIDCEGFLYWYEGANPHITSLTVTG
;
A
#
# COMPACT_ATOMS: atom_id res chain seq x y z
N GLU A 1 -27.77 -11.06 80.12
CA GLU A 1 -27.86 -9.59 79.95
C GLU A 1 -28.56 -9.35 78.62
N ALA A 2 -29.87 -9.14 78.54
CA ALA A 2 -30.63 -7.90 78.81
C ALA A 2 -29.96 -6.68 78.11
N ALA A 3 -30.55 -5.92 77.19
CA ALA A 3 -31.95 -5.57 76.89
C ALA A 3 -32.06 -5.08 75.40
N SER A 4 -33.12 -5.38 74.61
CA SER A 4 -34.42 -4.66 74.44
C SER A 4 -34.30 -3.36 73.60
N GLU A 5 -34.80 -3.36 72.34
CA GLU A 5 -36.04 -2.69 71.82
C GLU A 5 -35.82 -1.23 71.35
N SER A 6 -36.58 -0.59 70.43
CA SER A 6 -37.67 -0.93 69.50
C SER A 6 -37.84 0.22 68.47
N GLU A 7 -38.47 -0.11 67.34
CA GLU A 7 -39.46 0.63 66.52
C GLU A 7 -39.30 2.10 66.03
N ALA A 8 -39.25 2.21 64.69
CA ALA A 8 -40.23 2.83 63.78
C ALA A 8 -40.97 4.14 64.14
N ALA A 9 -40.90 5.13 63.24
CA ALA A 9 -42.07 5.87 62.76
C ALA A 9 -41.76 6.71 61.50
N SER A 10 -42.76 6.74 60.61
CA SER A 10 -42.88 7.44 59.33
C SER A 10 -43.05 8.97 59.48
N SER A 11 -42.66 9.72 58.44
CA SER A 11 -43.12 11.10 58.19
C SER A 11 -42.88 11.51 56.72
N GLU A 12 -43.95 11.48 55.92
CA GLU A 12 -44.10 12.23 54.66
C GLU A 12 -44.21 13.74 54.94
N ALA A 13 -43.56 14.58 54.10
CA ALA A 13 -44.12 15.86 53.61
C ALA A 13 -43.21 16.51 52.54
N ALA A 14 -43.72 16.50 51.30
CA ALA A 14 -43.81 17.58 50.30
C ALA A 14 -42.66 18.60 50.05
N VAL A 15 -42.20 18.59 48.78
CA VAL A 15 -42.04 19.70 47.82
C VAL A 15 -41.26 20.96 48.24
N SER A 16 -40.10 21.18 47.60
CA SER A 16 -39.83 22.47 46.93
C SER A 16 -38.87 22.28 45.75
N GLU A 17 -39.37 22.63 44.58
CA GLU A 17 -38.65 22.81 43.32
C GLU A 17 -38.05 24.24 43.30
N ALA A 18 -36.77 24.40 42.94
CA ALA A 18 -36.24 25.60 42.27
C ALA A 18 -34.75 25.46 41.91
N ALA A 19 -34.54 25.20 40.62
CA ALA A 19 -33.43 25.58 39.74
C ALA A 19 -32.22 26.37 40.28
N SER A 20 -31.02 25.82 40.05
CA SER A 20 -29.87 26.50 39.43
C SER A 20 -28.68 25.55 39.33
N GLU A 21 -28.21 25.32 38.10
CA GLU A 21 -26.81 25.05 37.70
C GLU A 21 -26.90 24.74 36.19
N GLU A 22 -26.96 25.79 35.37
CA GLU A 22 -25.80 26.43 34.75
C GLU A 22 -25.23 25.53 33.65
N ALA A 23 -25.68 25.84 32.43
CA ALA A 23 -25.23 25.23 31.20
C ALA A 23 -23.77 25.60 30.95
N ALA A 24 -22.87 24.63 31.08
CA ALA A 24 -21.58 24.66 30.41
C ALA A 24 -21.74 24.00 29.04
N SER A 25 -22.13 24.81 28.07
CA SER A 25 -21.94 24.51 26.65
C SER A 25 -20.44 24.59 26.39
N GLU A 26 -19.75 23.46 26.42
CA GLU A 26 -18.43 23.35 25.77
C GLU A 26 -18.67 23.46 24.26
N ASP A 27 -18.58 24.69 23.77
CA ASP A 27 -18.36 24.98 22.35
C ASP A 27 -16.95 24.47 22.03
N ALA A 28 -16.86 23.17 21.71
CA ALA A 28 -15.71 22.60 21.03
C ALA A 28 -15.69 23.21 19.63
N THR A 29 -15.13 24.42 19.55
CA THR A 29 -14.63 24.97 18.31
C THR A 29 -13.60 23.97 17.81
N ALA A 30 -13.98 23.19 16.79
CA ALA A 30 -13.02 22.50 15.96
C ALA A 30 -12.11 23.58 15.40
N GLU A 31 -10.95 23.76 16.03
CA GLU A 31 -9.85 24.51 15.45
C GLU A 31 -9.53 23.76 14.17
N GLU A 32 -9.93 24.35 13.04
CA GLU A 32 -9.56 23.90 11.70
C GLU A 32 -8.03 23.91 11.70
N ALA A 33 -7.42 22.74 11.92
CA ALA A 33 -5.99 22.59 11.96
C ALA A 33 -5.44 23.16 10.64
N ALA A 34 -4.49 24.09 10.72
CA ALA A 34 -3.85 24.60 9.53
C ALA A 34 -3.33 23.41 8.70
N PRO A 35 -3.53 23.39 7.36
CA PRO A 35 -3.11 22.27 6.55
C PRO A 35 -1.63 22.01 6.81
N ALA A 36 -1.30 20.75 7.08
CA ALA A 36 0.07 20.33 7.29
C ALA A 36 0.92 20.76 6.08
N ALA A 37 2.16 21.18 6.34
CA ALA A 37 3.04 21.63 5.27
C ALA A 37 3.33 20.46 4.32
N VAL A 38 3.07 20.65 3.03
CA VAL A 38 3.37 19.66 1.99
C VAL A 38 4.89 19.53 1.85
N MET A 39 5.37 18.30 1.91
CA MET A 39 6.78 17.94 1.83
C MET A 39 7.19 17.67 0.37
N THR A 40 8.43 17.99 0.03
CA THR A 40 9.08 17.47 -1.19
C THR A 40 9.40 15.97 -1.04
N TYR A 41 9.78 15.32 -2.15
CA TYR A 41 10.24 13.93 -2.10
C TYR A 41 11.46 13.76 -1.18
N ASP A 42 12.47 14.62 -1.31
CA ASP A 42 13.66 14.59 -0.46
C ASP A 42 13.33 14.80 1.03
N GLU A 43 12.38 15.69 1.33
CA GLU A 43 11.93 15.92 2.70
C GLU A 43 11.20 14.68 3.26
N TYR A 44 10.33 14.05 2.47
CA TYR A 44 9.67 12.80 2.83
C TYR A 44 10.69 11.68 3.07
N MET A 45 11.68 11.51 2.17
CA MET A 45 12.72 10.51 2.32
C MET A 45 13.64 10.77 3.50
N ALA A 46 13.85 12.03 3.87
CA ALA A 46 14.61 12.42 5.06
C ALA A 46 13.82 12.34 6.38
N ALA A 47 12.49 12.29 6.34
CA ALA A 47 11.64 12.13 7.52
C ALA A 47 11.97 10.82 8.24
N ALA A 48 11.86 10.80 9.58
CA ALA A 48 12.04 9.58 10.34
C ALA A 48 10.81 8.67 10.16
N VAL A 49 11.01 7.37 10.37
CA VAL A 49 9.89 6.44 10.59
C VAL A 49 9.08 6.93 11.79
N ASP A 50 7.75 6.79 11.71
CA ASP A 50 6.73 7.29 12.64
C ASP A 50 6.52 8.81 12.64
N ASP A 51 7.23 9.59 11.81
CA ASP A 51 6.93 11.01 11.64
C ASP A 51 5.67 11.21 10.77
N ALA A 52 4.87 12.21 11.14
CA ALA A 52 3.74 12.65 10.31
C ALA A 52 4.26 13.28 9.01
N VAL A 53 3.68 12.86 7.89
CA VAL A 53 4.03 13.32 6.56
C VAL A 53 2.81 13.83 5.81
N THR A 54 3.00 14.77 4.89
CA THR A 54 1.96 15.21 3.96
C THR A 54 2.60 15.47 2.62
N ILE A 55 2.12 14.81 1.57
CA ILE A 55 2.66 14.90 0.22
C ILE A 55 1.59 15.34 -0.77
N GLU A 56 2.03 15.95 -1.86
CA GLU A 56 1.25 16.06 -3.08
C GLU A 56 1.94 15.22 -4.16
N SER A 57 1.24 14.25 -4.70
CA SER A 57 1.77 13.34 -5.72
C SER A 57 0.70 13.01 -6.75
N TYR A 58 1.05 12.19 -7.72
CA TYR A 58 0.14 11.73 -8.74
C TYR A 58 -0.12 10.23 -8.56
N VAL A 59 -1.32 9.78 -8.87
CA VAL A 59 -1.67 8.35 -8.84
C VAL A 59 -0.87 7.63 -9.91
N GLN A 60 -0.19 6.55 -9.52
CA GLN A 60 0.56 5.67 -10.41
C GLN A 60 -0.26 4.43 -10.74
N ALA A 61 -0.78 3.74 -9.72
CA ALA A 61 -1.72 2.65 -9.88
C ALA A 61 -2.51 2.40 -8.59
N LYS A 62 -3.70 1.79 -8.74
CA LYS A 62 -4.51 1.35 -7.62
C LYS A 62 -4.27 -0.14 -7.40
N GLN A 63 -3.85 -0.52 -6.21
CA GLN A 63 -3.63 -1.93 -5.85
C GLN A 63 -4.90 -2.55 -5.31
N SER A 64 -5.54 -1.94 -4.32
CA SER A 64 -6.72 -2.52 -3.68
C SER A 64 -7.64 -1.45 -3.10
N TYR A 65 -8.90 -1.84 -2.86
CA TYR A 65 -9.87 -1.04 -2.11
C TYR A 65 -10.74 -1.94 -1.24
N TYR A 66 -10.80 -1.63 0.05
CA TYR A 66 -11.58 -2.36 1.04
C TYR A 66 -12.79 -1.51 1.47
N ALA A 67 -13.92 -1.69 0.79
CA ALA A 67 -15.13 -0.87 0.99
C ALA A 67 -15.67 -0.86 2.42
N GLU A 68 -15.50 -1.96 3.17
CA GLU A 68 -15.95 -2.06 4.56
C GLU A 68 -15.08 -1.23 5.52
N GLN A 69 -13.82 -1.01 5.16
CA GLN A 69 -12.84 -0.22 5.93
C GLN A 69 -12.77 1.22 5.41
N GLY A 70 -13.13 1.46 4.15
CA GLY A 70 -12.97 2.76 3.50
C GLY A 70 -11.50 3.08 3.25
N THR A 71 -10.69 2.08 2.91
CA THR A 71 -9.25 2.21 2.67
C THR A 71 -8.86 1.72 1.28
N ALA A 72 -7.83 2.33 0.72
CA ALA A 72 -7.21 1.94 -0.55
C ALA A 72 -5.70 1.84 -0.41
N THR A 73 -5.10 0.86 -1.07
CA THR A 73 -3.65 0.83 -1.26
C THR A 73 -3.30 1.30 -2.67
N VAL A 74 -2.41 2.29 -2.76
CA VAL A 74 -2.17 3.05 -3.99
C VAL A 74 -0.67 3.30 -4.18
N TYR A 75 -0.18 2.98 -5.38
CA TYR A 75 1.13 3.46 -5.85
C TYR A 75 1.01 4.91 -6.31
N LEU A 76 1.94 5.75 -5.88
CA LEU A 76 2.00 7.16 -6.19
C LEU A 76 3.33 7.51 -6.86
N GLN A 77 3.35 8.58 -7.64
CA GLN A 77 4.50 9.02 -8.43
C GLN A 77 4.68 10.53 -8.39
N GLY A 78 5.92 10.97 -8.56
CA GLY A 78 6.32 12.36 -8.73
C GLY A 78 7.51 12.47 -9.69
N GLU A 79 8.00 13.69 -9.91
CA GLU A 79 9.15 13.92 -10.80
C GLU A 79 10.46 13.35 -10.22
N ASP A 80 10.58 13.34 -8.89
CA ASP A 80 11.81 12.97 -8.18
C ASP A 80 11.79 11.53 -7.63
N GLY A 81 10.65 10.85 -7.65
CA GLY A 81 10.49 9.52 -7.08
C GLY A 81 9.06 9.02 -7.02
N ALA A 82 8.81 8.02 -6.17
CA ALA A 82 7.52 7.38 -6.01
C ALA A 82 7.25 7.05 -4.53
N TYR A 83 5.98 6.80 -4.21
CA TYR A 83 5.52 6.52 -2.86
C TYR A 83 4.54 5.35 -2.88
N PHE A 84 4.41 4.69 -1.75
CA PHE A 84 3.38 3.69 -1.50
C PHE A 84 2.49 4.16 -0.37
N ALA A 85 1.19 4.32 -0.63
CA ALA A 85 0.21 4.65 0.39
C ALA A 85 -0.56 3.38 0.74
N TYR A 86 -0.30 2.84 1.92
CA TYR A 86 -0.89 1.59 2.40
C TYR A 86 -2.14 1.88 3.22
N ASP A 87 -3.24 1.22 2.88
CA ASP A 87 -4.55 1.36 3.55
C ASP A 87 -4.97 2.83 3.80
N MET A 88 -4.68 3.70 2.83
CA MET A 88 -5.06 5.11 2.87
C MET A 88 -6.59 5.25 2.89
N ALA A 89 -7.10 5.95 3.90
CA ALA A 89 -8.52 6.25 4.03
C ALA A 89 -9.02 7.11 2.86
N CYS A 90 -10.01 6.61 2.14
CA CYS A 90 -10.73 7.31 1.09
C CYS A 90 -12.12 6.69 0.86
N THR A 91 -13.05 7.50 0.38
CA THR A 91 -14.37 7.00 -0.03
C THR A 91 -14.29 6.29 -1.39
N GLN A 92 -15.29 5.45 -1.69
CA GLN A 92 -15.42 4.82 -3.00
C GLN A 92 -15.45 5.85 -4.15
N GLU A 93 -16.16 6.98 -3.95
CA GLU A 93 -16.27 8.03 -4.96
C GLU A 93 -14.92 8.70 -5.24
N GLU A 94 -14.09 8.89 -4.22
CA GLU A 94 -12.73 9.38 -4.38
C GLU A 94 -11.84 8.33 -5.06
N TYR A 95 -11.91 7.07 -4.62
CA TYR A 95 -11.18 5.95 -5.23
C TYR A 95 -11.48 5.78 -6.72
N ASP A 96 -12.73 5.98 -7.12
CA ASP A 96 -13.16 5.92 -8.52
C ASP A 96 -12.57 7.07 -9.36
N GLN A 97 -12.29 8.22 -8.74
CA GLN A 97 -11.66 9.39 -9.38
C GLN A 97 -10.13 9.33 -9.42
N MET A 98 -9.51 8.48 -8.61
CA MET A 98 -8.06 8.24 -8.60
C MET A 98 -7.62 7.40 -9.82
N THR A 99 -7.70 7.99 -11.02
CA THR A 99 -7.10 7.42 -12.23
C THR A 99 -5.62 7.74 -12.32
N GLU A 100 -4.86 6.98 -13.12
CA GLU A 100 -3.44 7.24 -13.38
C GLU A 100 -3.22 8.71 -13.78
N GLY A 101 -2.24 9.34 -13.13
CA GLY A 101 -1.88 10.73 -13.30
C GLY A 101 -2.77 11.74 -12.58
N THR A 102 -3.79 11.32 -11.84
CA THR A 102 -4.59 12.21 -10.97
C THR A 102 -3.71 12.75 -9.84
N LYS A 103 -3.66 14.07 -9.68
CA LYS A 103 -2.96 14.70 -8.55
C LYS A 103 -3.78 14.59 -7.27
N ILE A 104 -3.16 14.14 -6.18
CA ILE A 104 -3.77 14.02 -4.86
C ILE A 104 -2.88 14.59 -3.77
N ARG A 105 -3.49 15.03 -2.67
CA ARG A 105 -2.80 15.30 -1.40
C ARG A 105 -3.11 14.17 -0.42
N VAL A 106 -2.05 13.60 0.16
CA VAL A 106 -2.15 12.51 1.13
C VAL A 106 -1.40 12.92 2.39
N SER A 107 -2.03 12.78 3.54
CA SER A 107 -1.38 12.84 4.85
C SER A 107 -1.26 11.44 5.44
N GLY A 108 -0.40 11.25 6.44
CA GLY A 108 -0.22 9.96 7.12
C GLY A 108 1.06 9.94 7.94
N TYR A 109 1.59 8.75 8.18
CA TYR A 109 2.86 8.55 8.88
C TYR A 109 3.82 7.76 8.01
N LYS A 110 5.09 8.16 8.01
CA LYS A 110 6.12 7.39 7.34
C LYS A 110 6.35 6.07 8.07
N ALA A 111 6.42 4.98 7.32
CA ALA A 111 6.65 3.65 7.84
C ALA A 111 7.73 2.91 7.03
N GLU A 112 8.26 1.86 7.63
CA GLU A 112 9.11 0.88 6.96
C GLU A 112 8.63 -0.52 7.33
N TRP A 113 8.22 -1.31 6.33
CA TRP A 113 7.77 -2.69 6.52
C TRP A 113 8.61 -3.64 5.68
N SER A 114 9.44 -4.47 6.34
CA SER A 114 10.39 -5.37 5.65
C SER A 114 11.28 -4.65 4.61
N GLY A 115 11.60 -3.37 4.86
CA GLY A 115 12.39 -2.50 3.98
C GLY A 115 11.58 -1.69 2.96
N GLU A 116 10.26 -1.93 2.83
CA GLU A 116 9.37 -1.09 2.02
C GLU A 116 9.12 0.25 2.71
N VAL A 117 9.44 1.35 2.05
CA VAL A 117 9.14 2.70 2.55
C VAL A 117 7.74 3.13 2.11
N GLU A 118 6.86 3.34 3.08
CA GLU A 118 5.44 3.58 2.82
C GLU A 118 4.85 4.71 3.67
N ILE A 119 3.61 5.08 3.36
CA ILE A 119 2.76 5.98 4.13
C ILE A 119 1.63 5.12 4.70
N MET A 120 1.64 4.92 6.02
CA MET A 120 0.60 4.23 6.77
C MET A 120 -0.34 5.22 7.45
N ASP A 121 -1.48 4.72 7.93
CA ASP A 121 -2.55 5.51 8.54
C ASP A 121 -2.89 6.73 7.67
N GLY A 122 -2.85 6.52 6.36
CA GLY A 122 -2.96 7.58 5.38
C GLY A 122 -4.38 8.12 5.30
N GLN A 123 -4.52 9.40 4.95
CA GLN A 123 -5.80 10.03 4.64
C GLN A 123 -5.67 10.75 3.30
N LEU A 124 -6.60 10.48 2.38
CA LEU A 124 -6.77 11.31 1.21
C LEU A 124 -7.37 12.65 1.68
N GLU A 125 -6.59 13.72 1.55
CA GLU A 125 -6.98 15.07 1.96
C GLU A 125 -7.72 15.80 0.84
N GLU A 126 -7.24 15.65 -0.40
CA GLU A 126 -7.75 16.40 -1.55
C GLU A 126 -7.41 15.68 -2.87
N ILE A 127 -8.38 15.60 -3.79
CA ILE A 127 -8.12 15.36 -5.21
C ILE A 127 -7.96 16.72 -5.87
N ILE A 128 -6.75 17.02 -6.34
CA ILE A 128 -6.40 18.34 -6.85
C ILE A 128 -6.66 18.36 -8.36
N ALA A 129 -7.71 19.07 -8.77
CA ALA A 129 -8.04 19.20 -10.19
C ALA A 129 -6.99 20.04 -10.95
N GLY A 130 -6.64 19.58 -12.15
CA GLY A 130 -5.76 20.34 -13.06
C GLY A 130 -4.60 19.50 -13.56
N ASP A 131 -3.40 19.76 -13.03
CA ASP A 131 -2.17 19.15 -13.50
C ASP A 131 -2.22 17.62 -13.39
N THR A 132 -1.70 16.95 -14.41
CA THR A 132 -1.56 15.49 -14.46
C THR A 132 -0.12 15.15 -14.79
N TYR A 133 0.40 14.08 -14.21
CA TYR A 133 1.74 13.60 -14.48
C TYR A 133 1.79 12.08 -14.43
N VAL A 134 2.46 11.49 -15.41
CA VAL A 134 2.75 10.05 -15.48
C VAL A 134 4.24 9.93 -15.75
N ALA A 135 4.95 9.25 -14.86
CA ALA A 135 6.37 8.99 -15.00
C ALA A 135 6.59 7.94 -16.09
N GLU A 136 7.63 8.16 -16.89
CA GLU A 136 8.11 7.11 -17.81
C GLU A 136 8.79 6.00 -16.99
N PRO A 137 8.57 4.71 -17.31
CA PRO A 137 9.25 3.61 -16.64
C PRO A 137 10.77 3.72 -16.74
N VAL A 138 11.47 3.42 -15.64
CA VAL A 138 12.94 3.41 -15.60
C VAL A 138 13.44 1.98 -15.79
N ASP A 139 14.36 1.77 -16.74
CA ASP A 139 15.04 0.47 -16.87
C ASP A 139 16.03 0.29 -15.70
N VAL A 140 15.77 -0.71 -14.87
CA VAL A 140 16.58 -1.05 -13.70
C VAL A 140 17.21 -2.43 -13.81
N THR A 141 17.23 -3.03 -15.01
CA THR A 141 17.76 -4.38 -15.23
C THR A 141 19.20 -4.51 -14.73
N GLU A 142 20.06 -3.55 -15.06
CA GLU A 142 21.47 -3.55 -14.65
C GLU A 142 21.66 -3.29 -13.14
N LEU A 143 20.63 -2.86 -12.43
CA LEU A 143 20.67 -2.61 -10.99
C LEU A 143 20.31 -3.85 -10.16
N LEU A 144 19.81 -4.93 -10.78
CA LEU A 144 19.53 -6.19 -10.10
C LEU A 144 20.80 -6.70 -9.37
N GLY A 145 20.66 -6.99 -8.08
CA GLY A 145 21.76 -7.42 -7.21
C GLY A 145 22.66 -6.28 -6.69
N THR A 146 22.30 -5.02 -6.93
CA THR A 146 23.06 -3.85 -6.44
C THR A 146 22.30 -3.09 -5.36
N ASP A 147 23.04 -2.41 -4.47
CA ASP A 147 22.47 -1.52 -3.45
C ASP A 147 21.76 -0.29 -4.07
N GLU A 148 22.05 0.05 -5.32
CA GLU A 148 21.45 1.22 -6.00
C GLU A 148 19.98 0.98 -6.36
N LEU A 149 19.55 -0.28 -6.48
CA LEU A 149 18.17 -0.63 -6.83
C LEU A 149 17.16 -0.14 -5.79
N GLU A 150 17.51 -0.18 -4.51
CA GLU A 150 16.63 0.24 -3.41
C GLU A 150 16.21 1.72 -3.52
N SER A 151 17.08 2.58 -4.10
CA SER A 151 16.75 3.99 -4.35
C SER A 151 15.63 4.20 -5.38
N ARG A 152 15.17 3.13 -6.03
CA ARG A 152 14.09 3.12 -7.02
C ARG A 152 12.78 2.57 -6.47
N GLN A 153 12.68 2.28 -5.17
CA GLN A 153 11.46 1.76 -4.54
C GLN A 153 10.22 2.56 -5.00
N ASN A 154 9.13 1.83 -5.22
CA ASN A 154 7.82 2.30 -5.68
C ASN A 154 7.73 2.90 -7.08
N GLN A 155 8.86 3.08 -7.77
CA GLN A 155 8.84 3.63 -9.12
C GLN A 155 8.30 2.60 -10.11
N LYS A 156 7.71 3.11 -11.20
CA LYS A 156 7.45 2.31 -12.39
C LYS A 156 8.79 1.94 -13.01
N VAL A 157 9.03 0.65 -13.21
CA VAL A 157 10.30 0.13 -13.70
C VAL A 157 10.11 -0.87 -14.82
N THR A 158 11.13 -1.01 -15.65
CA THR A 158 11.26 -2.08 -16.64
C THR A 158 12.45 -2.96 -16.34
N PHE A 159 12.32 -4.22 -16.75
CA PHE A 159 13.39 -5.21 -16.77
C PHE A 159 13.43 -5.87 -18.15
N THR A 160 14.60 -6.00 -18.75
CA THR A 160 14.73 -6.48 -20.14
C THR A 160 15.71 -7.65 -20.23
N GLY A 161 15.41 -8.60 -21.13
CA GLY A 161 16.30 -9.72 -21.41
C GLY A 161 16.49 -10.68 -20.23
N LEU A 162 15.49 -10.81 -19.36
CA LEU A 162 15.51 -11.75 -18.24
C LEU A 162 15.22 -13.17 -18.74
N THR A 163 15.84 -14.19 -18.15
CA THR A 163 15.57 -15.60 -18.50
C THR A 163 14.74 -16.28 -17.43
N ILE A 164 13.63 -16.96 -17.76
CA ILE A 164 12.85 -17.71 -16.77
C ILE A 164 13.69 -18.81 -16.14
N ALA A 165 13.83 -18.75 -14.82
CA ALA A 165 14.51 -19.75 -14.01
C ALA A 165 13.48 -20.70 -13.36
N PRO A 166 13.88 -21.93 -13.02
CA PRO A 166 13.00 -22.85 -12.33
C PRO A 166 12.64 -22.36 -10.91
N SER A 167 11.38 -22.55 -10.54
CA SER A 167 10.89 -22.52 -9.16
C SER A 167 10.70 -23.95 -8.65
N THR A 168 10.89 -24.16 -7.34
CA THR A 168 10.73 -25.46 -6.68
C THR A 168 9.96 -25.30 -5.38
N ILE A 169 9.15 -26.30 -5.02
CA ILE A 169 8.45 -26.36 -3.74
C ILE A 169 9.34 -27.11 -2.74
N GLU A 170 9.37 -26.68 -1.47
CA GLU A 170 10.18 -27.34 -0.45
C GLU A 170 9.80 -28.83 -0.32
N GLY A 171 10.79 -29.71 -0.52
CA GLY A 171 10.58 -31.16 -0.49
C GLY A 171 10.06 -31.78 -1.79
N ASP A 172 9.93 -30.99 -2.86
CA ASP A 172 9.65 -31.44 -4.23
C ASP A 172 10.84 -31.14 -5.14
N GLU A 173 11.19 -32.09 -6.01
CA GLU A 173 12.25 -31.94 -7.02
C GLU A 173 11.68 -31.49 -8.38
N THR A 174 10.37 -31.30 -8.47
CA THR A 174 9.69 -30.82 -9.69
C THR A 174 9.98 -29.34 -9.91
N GLU A 175 10.43 -29.01 -11.12
CA GLU A 175 10.67 -27.63 -11.55
C GLU A 175 9.41 -27.05 -12.21
N TYR A 176 9.08 -25.82 -11.84
CA TYR A 176 7.96 -25.05 -12.38
C TYR A 176 8.46 -23.71 -12.94
N ALA A 177 7.81 -23.19 -13.98
CA ALA A 177 8.10 -21.84 -14.47
C ALA A 177 7.54 -20.75 -13.54
N PHE A 178 6.50 -21.07 -12.78
CA PHE A 178 5.85 -20.20 -11.82
C PHE A 178 5.20 -21.02 -10.69
N LEU A 179 4.83 -20.35 -9.60
CA LEU A 179 4.08 -20.91 -8.47
C LEU A 179 2.90 -19.98 -8.12
N TYR A 180 1.79 -20.55 -7.65
CA TYR A 180 0.76 -19.77 -6.95
C TYR A 180 1.16 -19.64 -5.49
N ASN A 181 1.16 -18.41 -4.96
CA ASN A 181 1.90 -18.01 -3.76
C ASN A 181 3.41 -18.29 -3.85
N TYR A 182 4.19 -17.63 -2.99
CA TYR A 182 5.65 -17.70 -2.99
C TYR A 182 6.22 -19.13 -2.81
N ASP A 183 5.44 -20.03 -2.21
CA ASP A 183 5.84 -21.41 -1.86
C ASP A 183 5.06 -22.50 -2.63
N GLY A 184 4.18 -22.13 -3.55
CA GLY A 184 3.32 -23.10 -4.26
C GLY A 184 2.11 -23.60 -3.48
N SER A 185 1.79 -23.00 -2.33
CA SER A 185 0.60 -23.33 -1.53
C SER A 185 -0.72 -22.82 -2.12
N GLY A 186 -0.64 -21.90 -3.09
CA GLY A 186 -1.79 -21.20 -3.65
C GLY A 186 -2.51 -21.95 -4.76
N THR A 187 -3.44 -21.23 -5.36
CA THR A 187 -4.31 -21.65 -6.46
C THR A 187 -4.53 -20.50 -7.44
N GLN A 188 -5.12 -20.80 -8.59
CA GLN A 188 -5.48 -19.75 -9.55
C GLN A 188 -6.39 -18.69 -8.92
N GLY A 189 -5.98 -17.44 -9.03
CA GLY A 189 -6.58 -16.29 -8.36
C GLY A 189 -5.71 -15.71 -7.24
N ASP A 190 -4.81 -16.50 -6.65
CA ASP A 190 -3.78 -16.03 -5.74
C ASP A 190 -2.61 -15.40 -6.52
N ASP A 191 -1.67 -14.77 -5.82
CA ASP A 191 -0.48 -14.17 -6.42
C ASP A 191 0.34 -15.22 -7.17
N VAL A 192 0.96 -14.80 -8.27
CA VAL A 192 1.79 -15.70 -9.09
C VAL A 192 3.24 -15.26 -9.04
N TYR A 193 4.08 -16.12 -8.48
CA TYR A 193 5.51 -15.90 -8.34
C TYR A 193 6.27 -16.66 -9.42
N PHE A 194 7.31 -16.04 -9.98
CA PHE A 194 8.19 -16.66 -10.96
C PHE A 194 9.63 -16.19 -10.73
N ASN A 195 10.57 -17.07 -11.04
CA ASN A 195 11.98 -16.77 -10.91
C ASN A 195 12.56 -16.36 -12.27
N VAL A 196 13.51 -15.44 -12.23
CA VAL A 196 14.28 -15.02 -13.39
C VAL A 196 15.77 -15.10 -13.10
N GLU A 197 16.55 -15.52 -14.09
CA GLU A 197 18.00 -15.41 -14.09
C GLU A 197 18.42 -14.16 -14.87
N TYR A 198 19.29 -13.38 -14.24
CA TYR A 198 20.02 -12.29 -14.84
C TYR A 198 21.40 -12.26 -14.18
N ASN A 199 22.45 -11.77 -14.85
CA ASN A 199 23.82 -11.62 -14.32
C ASN A 199 24.46 -12.85 -13.60
N GLY A 200 23.88 -14.05 -13.74
CA GLY A 200 24.30 -15.27 -13.04
C GLY A 200 23.68 -15.46 -11.65
N GLU A 201 22.72 -14.62 -11.27
CA GLU A 201 21.90 -14.73 -10.06
C GLU A 201 20.43 -14.97 -10.41
N THR A 202 19.67 -15.43 -9.41
CA THR A 202 18.23 -15.68 -9.55
C THR A 202 17.47 -14.68 -8.68
N TYR A 203 16.46 -14.05 -9.28
CA TYR A 203 15.58 -13.08 -8.64
C TYR A 203 14.14 -13.57 -8.70
N GLN A 204 13.36 -13.28 -7.67
CA GLN A 204 11.94 -13.63 -7.60
C GLN A 204 11.09 -12.40 -7.91
N PHE A 205 10.15 -12.57 -8.82
CA PHE A 205 9.21 -11.56 -9.29
C PHE A 205 7.80 -12.09 -9.06
N LEU A 206 6.81 -11.20 -8.95
CA LEU A 206 5.42 -11.64 -8.86
C LEU A 206 4.43 -10.80 -9.67
N VAL A 207 3.29 -11.41 -9.99
CA VAL A 207 2.06 -10.73 -10.36
C VAL A 207 1.16 -10.77 -9.13
N GLU A 208 1.02 -9.61 -8.48
CA GLU A 208 0.16 -9.40 -7.31
C GLU A 208 -1.31 -9.44 -7.73
N SER A 209 -2.09 -10.34 -7.15
CA SER A 209 -3.46 -10.65 -7.55
C SER A 209 -4.44 -9.51 -7.29
N TYR A 210 -4.22 -8.70 -6.25
CA TYR A 210 -5.03 -7.51 -6.00
C TYR A 210 -4.84 -6.46 -7.10
N LEU A 211 -3.62 -6.34 -7.63
CA LEU A 211 -3.27 -5.40 -8.68
C LEU A 211 -3.61 -5.90 -10.09
N CYS A 212 -3.39 -7.20 -10.34
CA CYS A 212 -3.55 -7.85 -11.63
C CYS A 212 -4.17 -9.24 -11.44
N ASP A 213 -5.50 -9.29 -11.37
CA ASP A 213 -6.23 -10.54 -11.14
C ASP A 213 -6.05 -11.58 -12.27
N SER A 214 -6.57 -12.79 -12.05
CA SER A 214 -6.48 -13.91 -13.00
C SER A 214 -7.16 -13.66 -14.36
N SER A 215 -7.94 -12.59 -14.49
CA SER A 215 -8.54 -12.19 -15.77
C SER A 215 -7.61 -11.32 -16.61
N THR A 216 -6.55 -10.75 -16.02
CA THR A 216 -5.60 -9.86 -16.71
C THR A 216 -4.68 -10.61 -17.68
N ASP A 217 -4.15 -9.87 -18.66
CA ASP A 217 -3.25 -10.45 -19.67
C ASP A 217 -1.90 -10.83 -19.07
N VAL A 218 -1.36 -10.04 -18.14
CA VAL A 218 -0.07 -10.33 -17.48
C VAL A 218 -0.14 -11.59 -16.63
N TYR A 219 -1.22 -11.80 -15.87
CA TYR A 219 -1.40 -13.01 -15.06
C TYR A 219 -1.41 -14.26 -15.95
N LYS A 220 -2.21 -14.23 -17.02
CA LYS A 220 -2.27 -15.32 -18.01
C LYS A 220 -0.95 -15.52 -18.75
N ALA A 221 -0.19 -14.47 -18.98
CA ALA A 221 1.12 -14.56 -19.61
C ALA A 221 2.10 -15.31 -18.70
N VAL A 222 2.10 -15.03 -17.39
CA VAL A 222 2.91 -15.78 -16.41
C VAL A 222 2.50 -17.25 -16.34
N GLU A 223 1.19 -17.55 -16.35
CA GLU A 223 0.69 -18.94 -16.38
C GLU A 223 1.14 -19.73 -17.63
N ALA A 224 1.51 -19.03 -18.71
CA ALA A 224 1.95 -19.62 -19.97
C ALA A 224 3.48 -19.68 -20.13
N LEU A 225 4.25 -19.25 -19.12
CA LEU A 225 5.70 -19.24 -19.18
C LEU A 225 6.28 -20.65 -19.23
N GLU A 226 7.41 -20.77 -19.91
CA GLU A 226 8.25 -21.96 -19.91
C GLU A 226 9.65 -21.61 -19.40
N ILE A 227 10.25 -22.53 -18.64
CA ILE A 227 11.61 -22.37 -18.13
C ILE A 227 12.58 -22.16 -19.32
N GLY A 228 13.46 -21.17 -19.20
CA GLY A 228 14.43 -20.79 -20.22
C GLY A 228 13.92 -19.80 -21.27
N GLN A 229 12.64 -19.38 -21.22
CA GLN A 229 12.16 -18.28 -22.07
C GLN A 229 12.83 -16.96 -21.68
N THR A 230 13.07 -16.10 -22.67
CA THR A 230 13.49 -14.72 -22.43
C THR A 230 12.27 -13.82 -22.38
N ILE A 231 12.23 -12.91 -21.42
CA ILE A 231 11.11 -12.00 -21.18
C ILE A 231 11.60 -10.57 -20.94
N ASP A 232 10.73 -9.62 -21.27
CA ASP A 232 10.78 -8.24 -20.81
C ASP A 232 9.57 -7.98 -19.91
N CYS A 233 9.76 -7.25 -18.81
CA CYS A 233 8.75 -6.95 -17.81
C CYS A 233 8.63 -5.45 -17.54
N GLU A 234 7.44 -5.03 -17.13
CA GLU A 234 7.18 -3.71 -16.57
C GLU A 234 6.29 -3.83 -15.33
N GLY A 235 6.61 -3.07 -14.29
CA GLY A 235 5.92 -3.17 -13.00
C GLY A 235 6.27 -2.05 -12.05
N PHE A 236 5.97 -2.27 -10.78
CA PHE A 236 6.33 -1.40 -9.67
C PHE A 236 7.43 -2.06 -8.85
N LEU A 237 8.49 -1.32 -8.52
CA LEU A 237 9.57 -1.85 -7.70
C LEU A 237 9.18 -1.83 -6.22
N TYR A 238 8.49 -2.87 -5.78
CA TYR A 238 8.13 -3.09 -4.38
C TYR A 238 9.27 -3.80 -3.62
N TRP A 239 9.27 -3.70 -2.29
CA TRP A 239 10.26 -4.28 -1.41
C TRP A 239 9.65 -5.20 -0.35
N TYR A 240 10.25 -6.37 -0.13
CA TYR A 240 9.94 -7.24 1.00
C TYR A 240 11.16 -8.11 1.31
N GLU A 241 11.95 -7.71 2.30
CA GLU A 241 13.26 -8.31 2.62
C GLU A 241 14.22 -8.33 1.42
N GLY A 242 14.03 -7.42 0.46
CA GLY A 242 14.72 -7.37 -0.84
C GLY A 242 13.78 -6.92 -1.96
N ALA A 243 14.32 -6.72 -3.16
CA ALA A 243 13.49 -6.38 -4.32
C ALA A 243 12.45 -7.47 -4.58
N ASN A 244 11.18 -7.07 -4.61
CA ASN A 244 10.04 -7.97 -4.84
C ASN A 244 9.07 -7.34 -5.85
N PRO A 245 9.47 -7.19 -7.14
CA PRO A 245 8.74 -6.36 -8.09
C PRO A 245 7.31 -6.87 -8.37
N HIS A 246 6.34 -5.96 -8.36
CA HIS A 246 4.95 -6.22 -8.75
C HIS A 246 4.78 -5.98 -10.25
N ILE A 247 4.78 -7.07 -11.03
CA ILE A 247 4.76 -7.04 -12.49
C ILE A 247 3.33 -6.86 -13.01
N THR A 248 3.19 -5.90 -13.92
CA THR A 248 1.90 -5.49 -14.51
C THR A 248 1.85 -5.72 -16.02
N SER A 249 2.99 -5.95 -16.65
CA SER A 249 3.12 -6.31 -18.06
C SER A 249 4.32 -7.24 -18.25
N LEU A 250 4.15 -8.22 -19.12
CA LEU A 250 5.19 -9.18 -19.48
C LEU A 250 5.10 -9.48 -20.98
N THR A 251 6.24 -9.53 -21.65
CA THR A 251 6.35 -9.95 -23.05
C THR A 251 7.44 -11.00 -23.19
N VAL A 252 7.13 -12.13 -23.83
CA VAL A 252 8.14 -13.12 -24.23
C VAL A 252 8.90 -12.60 -25.45
N THR A 253 10.22 -12.53 -25.35
CA THR A 253 11.14 -11.98 -26.35
C THR A 253 12.00 -13.11 -26.96
N GLY A 254 11.37 -14.05 -27.67
CA GLY A 254 12.08 -15.17 -28.31
C GLY A 254 11.20 -16.08 -29.14
#